data_AF-A0ABD6WAX7-F1
#
_entry.id   AF-A0ABD6WAX7-F1
#
_cell.length_a   1.000
_cell.length_b   1.000
_cell.length_c   1.000
_cell.angle_alpha   90.00
_cell.angle_beta   90.00
_cell.angle_gamma   90.00
#
_symmetry.space_group_name_H-M   'P 1'
#
loop_
_entity.id
_entity.type
_entity.pdbx_description
1 polymer ?
#
loop_
_entity_poly.entity_id
_entity_poly.type
_entity_poly.pdbx_seq_one_letter_code
_entity_poly.pdbx_strand_id
1 'polypeptide(L)'
;MSGRLKERLVGVVLTQADALPRARAQCSWCRDVQLSNDVVLFGARKAGADGRAGDSLGPLVCADFPCSATVRKRPPVASVGFDVEAARAEPIATLRSRTTGFVREVLVEA
;
A
#
# COMPACT_ATOMS: atom_id res chain seq x y z
N MET A 1 14.88 -16.99 4.74
CA MET A 1 15.27 -16.25 3.51
C MET A 1 14.59 -14.88 3.38
N SER A 2 14.34 -14.16 4.50
CA SER A 2 13.51 -12.93 4.53
C SER A 2 14.36 -11.64 4.56
N GLY A 3 15.19 -11.40 3.54
CA GLY A 3 16.16 -10.27 3.56
C GLY A 3 16.32 -9.47 2.27
N ARG A 4 16.00 -10.03 1.10
CA ARG A 4 16.46 -9.49 -0.19
C ARG A 4 15.89 -8.14 -0.63
N LEU A 5 14.78 -7.67 -0.04
CA LEU A 5 14.22 -6.36 -0.39
C LEU A 5 14.98 -5.16 0.21
N LYS A 6 15.82 -5.36 1.23
CA LYS A 6 16.51 -4.22 1.89
C LYS A 6 17.65 -3.63 1.04
N GLU A 7 18.13 -4.33 0.02
CA GLU A 7 19.37 -3.99 -0.70
C GLU A 7 19.19 -3.84 -2.22
N ARG A 8 17.97 -4.04 -2.73
CA ARG A 8 17.67 -3.91 -4.17
C ARG A 8 16.55 -2.92 -4.42
N LEU A 9 16.70 -2.10 -5.45
CA LEU A 9 15.57 -1.32 -5.98
C LEU A 9 14.61 -2.27 -6.70
N VAL A 10 13.32 -2.15 -6.40
CA VAL A 10 12.25 -2.92 -7.05
C VAL A 10 11.21 -1.94 -7.59
N GLY A 11 10.86 -2.11 -8.86
CA GLY A 11 9.73 -1.45 -9.49
C GLY A 11 8.59 -2.45 -9.68
N VAL A 12 7.35 -2.03 -9.43
CA VAL A 12 6.14 -2.78 -9.76
C VAL A 12 5.30 -1.89 -10.66
N VAL A 13 4.88 -2.42 -11.80
CA VAL A 13 3.93 -1.73 -12.69
C VAL A 13 2.53 -2.07 -12.24
N LEU A 14 1.71 -1.03 -12.05
CA LEU A 14 0.31 -1.13 -11.70
C LEU A 14 -0.54 -0.62 -12.85
N THR A 15 -1.56 -1.37 -13.23
CA THR A 15 -2.55 -0.95 -14.23
C THR A 15 -3.86 -0.67 -13.52
N GLN A 16 -4.38 0.55 -13.60
CA GLN A 16 -5.69 0.88 -13.04
C GLN A 16 -6.79 0.17 -13.83
N ALA A 17 -7.78 -0.38 -13.13
CA ALA A 17 -8.98 -0.89 -13.78
C ALA A 17 -9.90 0.27 -14.21
N ASP A 18 -10.57 0.12 -15.35
CA ASP A 18 -11.50 1.13 -15.87
C ASP A 18 -12.73 1.31 -14.96
N ALA A 19 -13.14 0.23 -14.28
CA ALA A 19 -14.30 0.25 -13.39
C ALA A 19 -13.93 0.77 -12.00
N LEU A 20 -14.68 1.75 -11.53
CA LEU A 20 -14.64 2.20 -10.14
C LEU A 20 -15.38 1.22 -9.23
N PRO A 21 -14.93 1.03 -7.97
CA PRO A 21 -15.68 0.25 -6.99
C PRO A 21 -17.10 0.81 -6.77
N ARG A 22 -18.09 -0.07 -6.67
CA ARG A 22 -19.52 0.31 -6.50
C ARG A 22 -19.82 0.97 -5.15
N ALA A 23 -18.95 0.77 -4.16
CA ALA A 23 -19.07 1.33 -2.83
C ALA A 23 -17.70 1.85 -2.38
N ARG A 24 -17.70 2.72 -1.37
CA ARG A 24 -16.48 3.30 -0.80
C ARG A 24 -15.57 2.17 -0.32
N ALA A 25 -14.44 2.00 -1.00
CA ALA A 25 -13.43 0.99 -0.70
C ALA A 25 -12.40 1.52 0.31
N GLN A 26 -11.82 0.61 1.09
CA GLN A 26 -10.68 0.91 1.94
C GLN A 26 -9.38 0.63 1.19
N CYS A 27 -8.46 1.60 1.17
CA CYS A 27 -7.13 1.37 0.62
C CYS A 27 -6.38 0.26 1.39
N SER A 28 -5.89 -0.74 0.67
CA SER A 28 -5.11 -1.87 1.20
C SER A 28 -3.76 -1.45 1.80
N TRP A 29 -3.26 -0.25 1.50
CA TRP A 29 -1.98 0.27 1.97
C TRP A 29 -2.11 1.21 3.17
N CYS A 30 -2.56 2.45 2.96
CA CYS A 30 -2.61 3.44 4.05
C CYS A 30 -3.69 3.16 5.08
N ARG A 31 -4.80 2.50 4.69
CA ARG A 31 -6.01 2.36 5.51
C ARG A 31 -6.47 3.65 6.21
N ASP A 32 -6.20 4.80 5.60
CA ASP A 32 -6.73 6.06 6.09
C ASP A 32 -8.26 6.03 5.99
N VAL A 33 -8.94 6.42 7.06
CA VAL A 33 -10.42 6.43 7.15
C VAL A 33 -11.00 7.78 6.74
N GLN A 34 -10.19 8.83 6.74
CA GLN A 34 -10.59 10.15 6.27
C GLN A 34 -10.74 10.18 4.74
N LEU A 35 -10.16 9.19 4.03
CA LEU A 35 -10.19 8.95 2.57
C LEU A 35 -10.35 10.24 1.76
N SER A 36 -9.26 11.02 1.69
CA SER A 36 -9.22 12.29 0.94
C SER A 36 -9.26 12.15 -0.58
N ASN A 37 -9.33 10.92 -1.10
CA ASN A 37 -9.34 10.62 -2.52
C ASN A 37 -10.00 9.26 -2.78
N ASP A 38 -10.32 9.00 -4.05
CA ASP A 38 -10.91 7.72 -4.47
C ASP A 38 -9.93 6.56 -4.25
N VAL A 39 -10.50 5.42 -3.89
CA VAL A 39 -9.79 4.14 -3.82
C VAL A 39 -10.25 3.31 -5.01
N VAL A 40 -9.30 2.94 -5.87
CA VAL A 40 -9.54 2.23 -7.13
C VAL A 40 -8.82 0.89 -7.15
N LEU A 41 -9.25 -0.01 -8.01
CA LEU A 41 -8.59 -1.29 -8.21
C LEU A 41 -7.40 -1.12 -9.16
N PHE A 42 -6.24 -1.60 -8.74
CA PHE A 42 -5.09 -1.79 -9.62
C PHE A 42 -4.85 -3.28 -9.84
N GLY A 43 -4.36 -3.65 -11.02
CA GLY A 43 -3.82 -4.96 -11.32
C GLY A 43 -2.29 -4.92 -11.31
N ALA A 44 -1.68 -5.93 -10.70
CA ALA A 44 -0.25 -6.16 -10.68
C ALA A 44 0.06 -7.60 -11.08
N ARG A 45 0.66 -7.80 -12.27
CA ARG A 45 1.07 -9.13 -12.72
C ARG A 45 2.22 -9.62 -11.83
N LYS A 46 2.16 -10.87 -11.36
CA LYS A 46 3.26 -11.48 -10.61
C LYS A 46 4.50 -11.64 -11.50
N ALA A 47 5.67 -11.76 -10.90
CA ALA A 47 6.91 -12.00 -11.61
C ALA A 47 6.99 -13.45 -12.11
N GLY A 48 7.85 -13.70 -13.10
CA GLY A 48 8.22 -15.06 -13.49
C GLY A 48 7.13 -15.87 -14.20
N ALA A 49 7.10 -17.18 -13.93
CA ALA A 49 6.21 -18.12 -14.60
C ALA A 49 4.73 -17.88 -14.26
N ASP A 50 4.41 -17.62 -12.99
CA ASP A 50 3.07 -17.29 -12.51
C ASP A 50 2.47 -16.13 -13.31
N GLY A 51 3.23 -15.04 -13.46
CA GLY A 51 2.81 -13.89 -14.25
C GLY A 51 2.60 -14.19 -15.72
N ARG A 52 3.45 -15.03 -16.34
CA ARG A 52 3.27 -15.47 -17.73
C ARG A 52 2.03 -16.34 -17.91
N ALA A 53 1.66 -17.11 -16.89
CA ALA A 53 0.42 -17.89 -16.83
C ALA A 53 -0.83 -17.04 -16.55
N GLY A 54 -0.66 -15.74 -16.25
CA GLY A 54 -1.77 -14.80 -16.03
C GLY A 54 -2.08 -14.50 -14.58
N ASP A 55 -1.28 -14.99 -13.62
CA ASP A 55 -1.48 -14.70 -12.20
C ASP A 55 -1.16 -13.23 -11.88
N SER A 56 -2.09 -12.59 -11.16
CA SER A 56 -2.03 -11.16 -10.84
C SER A 56 -2.70 -10.87 -9.50
N LEU A 57 -2.18 -9.85 -8.80
CA LEU A 57 -2.75 -9.33 -7.57
C LEU A 57 -3.59 -8.10 -7.88
N GLY A 58 -4.72 -7.97 -7.18
CA GLY A 58 -5.67 -6.87 -7.34
C GLY A 58 -5.79 -5.97 -6.10
N PRO A 59 -4.80 -5.15 -5.73
CA PRO A 59 -4.92 -4.26 -4.58
C PRO A 59 -5.87 -3.09 -4.85
N LEU A 60 -6.69 -2.76 -3.85
CA LEU A 60 -7.42 -1.49 -3.80
C LEU A 60 -6.49 -0.40 -3.25
N VAL A 61 -6.19 0.62 -4.03
CA VAL A 61 -5.23 1.68 -3.67
C VAL A 61 -5.80 3.06 -3.98
N CYS A 62 -5.42 4.06 -3.20
CA CYS A 62 -5.69 5.46 -3.48
C CYS A 62 -5.23 5.84 -4.90
N ALA A 63 -6.10 6.42 -5.73
CA ALA A 63 -5.87 6.64 -7.18
C ALA A 63 -4.55 7.35 -7.52
N ASP A 64 -4.18 8.40 -6.77
CA ASP A 64 -2.96 9.19 -7.01
C ASP A 64 -1.79 8.82 -6.08
N PHE A 65 -1.86 7.65 -5.44
CA PHE A 65 -0.86 7.19 -4.48
C PHE A 65 -0.45 8.18 -3.36
N PRO A 66 -1.35 9.01 -2.78
CA PRO A 66 -0.99 9.91 -1.67
C PRO A 66 -0.63 9.16 -0.38
N CYS A 67 -0.74 7.82 -0.34
CA CYS A 67 -0.58 6.98 0.85
C CYS A 67 0.64 7.35 1.71
N SER A 68 1.80 7.57 1.09
CA SER A 68 3.03 7.95 1.81
C SER A 68 2.90 9.32 2.48
N ALA A 69 2.34 10.32 1.79
CA ALA A 69 2.09 11.63 2.35
C ALA A 69 1.04 11.55 3.47
N THR A 70 -0.04 10.81 3.25
CA THR A 70 -1.15 10.64 4.20
C THR A 70 -0.69 10.09 5.54
N VAL A 71 0.06 8.98 5.57
CA VAL A 71 0.53 8.39 6.85
C VAL A 71 1.59 9.23 7.56
N ARG A 72 2.16 10.24 6.88
CA ARG A 72 3.17 11.15 7.44
C ARG A 72 2.57 12.46 7.94
N LYS A 73 1.28 12.70 7.70
CA LYS A 73 0.57 13.86 8.27
C LYS A 73 0.65 13.80 9.80
N ARG A 74 0.79 14.96 10.42
CA ARG A 74 0.82 15.07 11.88
C ARG A 74 -0.59 14.84 12.41
N PRO A 75 -0.83 13.84 13.28
CA PRO A 75 -2.14 13.66 13.87
C PRO A 75 -2.47 14.82 14.82
N PRO A 76 -3.77 15.13 15.02
CA PRO A 76 -4.18 16.08 16.06
C PRO A 76 -3.78 15.56 17.44
N VAL A 77 -3.49 16.49 18.35
CA VAL A 77 -3.18 16.16 19.74
C VAL A 77 -4.45 15.68 20.43
N ALA A 78 -4.52 14.40 20.78
CA ALA A 78 -5.71 13.82 21.39
C ALA A 78 -5.88 14.17 22.88
N SER A 79 -4.78 14.40 23.59
CA SER A 79 -4.77 14.68 25.04
C SER A 79 -3.45 15.29 25.50
N VAL A 80 -3.41 15.80 26.73
CA VAL A 80 -2.17 16.23 27.39
C VAL A 80 -1.22 15.03 27.52
N GLY A 81 0.04 15.20 27.10
CA GLY A 81 1.04 14.13 27.08
C GLY A 81 0.97 13.20 25.87
N PHE A 82 0.12 13.49 24.88
CA PHE A 82 0.04 12.70 23.66
C PHE A 82 1.33 12.79 22.82
N ASP A 83 1.98 11.65 22.62
CA ASP A 83 3.17 11.54 21.78
C ASP A 83 2.78 11.50 20.29
N VAL A 84 2.83 12.68 19.67
CA VAL A 84 2.49 12.88 18.27
C VAL A 84 3.44 12.14 17.33
N GLU A 85 4.73 12.03 17.69
CA GLU A 85 5.71 11.38 16.81
C GLU A 85 5.57 9.86 16.87
N ALA A 86 5.33 9.28 18.05
CA ALA A 86 4.99 7.87 18.18
C ALA A 86 3.69 7.53 17.43
N ALA A 87 2.65 8.37 17.60
CA ALA A 87 1.38 8.20 16.89
C ALA A 87 1.53 8.29 15.36
N ARG A 88 2.53 9.02 14.85
CA ARG A 88 2.86 9.11 13.42
C ARG A 88 3.74 7.96 12.94
N ALA A 89 4.60 7.41 13.80
CA ALA A 89 5.50 6.32 13.46
C ALA A 89 4.76 5.03 13.09
N GLU A 90 3.68 4.72 13.81
CA GLU A 90 2.93 3.47 13.62
C GLU A 90 2.24 3.35 12.23
N PRO A 91 1.47 4.35 11.75
CA PRO A 91 0.95 4.33 10.39
C PRO A 91 2.03 4.21 9.30
N ILE A 92 3.19 4.86 9.50
CA ILE A 92 4.33 4.75 8.57
C ILE A 92 4.86 3.31 8.55
N ALA A 93 5.09 2.70 9.71
CA ALA A 93 5.56 1.33 9.83
C ALA A 93 4.58 0.34 9.19
N THR A 94 3.29 0.52 9.46
CA THR A 94 2.20 -0.27 8.89
C THR A 94 2.14 -0.15 7.36
N LEU A 95 2.25 1.07 6.81
CA LEU A 95 2.32 1.27 5.36
C LEU A 95 3.49 0.49 4.76
N ARG A 96 4.69 0.63 5.34
CA ARG A 96 5.90 -0.07 4.87
C ARG A 96 5.73 -1.58 4.90
N SER A 97 5.13 -2.13 5.97
CA SER A 97 4.86 -3.56 6.09
C SER A 97 3.94 -4.05 4.97
N ARG A 98 2.82 -3.37 4.75
CA ARG A 98 1.83 -3.75 3.71
C ARG A 98 2.38 -3.63 2.30
N THR A 99 3.08 -2.55 1.98
CA THR A 99 3.69 -2.38 0.65
C THR A 99 4.81 -3.39 0.42
N THR A 100 5.62 -3.68 1.44
CA THR A 100 6.68 -4.70 1.34
C THR A 100 6.09 -6.09 1.16
N GLY A 101 5.03 -6.44 1.90
CA GLY A 101 4.31 -7.71 1.76
C GLY A 101 3.74 -7.87 0.34
N PHE A 102 3.06 -6.84 -0.17
CA PHE A 102 2.58 -6.82 -1.54
C PHE A 102 3.71 -7.03 -2.57
N VAL A 103 4.85 -6.33 -2.42
CA VAL A 103 5.98 -6.49 -3.34
C VAL A 103 6.56 -7.91 -3.28
N ARG A 104 6.68 -8.52 -2.09
CA ARG A 104 7.14 -9.92 -1.97
C ARG A 104 6.20 -10.87 -2.69
N GLU A 105 4.91 -10.68 -2.54
CA GLU A 105 3.90 -11.51 -3.19
C GLU A 105 3.92 -11.36 -4.71
N VAL A 106 4.09 -10.13 -5.22
CA VAL A 106 4.31 -9.88 -6.66
C VAL A 106 5.57 -10.58 -7.14
N LEU A 107 6.66 -10.53 -6.37
CA LEU A 107 7.93 -11.18 -6.74
C LEU A 107 7.90 -12.71 -6.59
N VAL A 108 6.82 -13.29 -6.04
CA VAL A 108 6.74 -14.71 -5.68
C VAL A 108 7.85 -15.09 -4.67
N GLU A 109 8.18 -14.17 -3.77
CA GLU A 109 9.13 -14.38 -2.68
C GLU A 109 8.38 -14.76 -1.39
N ALA A 110 8.80 -15.86 -0.75
CA ALA A 110 8.33 -16.27 0.58
C ALA A 110 9.10 -15.58 1.72
#